data_AF-A0A7X9QDK5-F1
#
_entry.id   AF-A0A7X9QDK5-F1
#
_cell.length_a   1.000
_cell.length_b   1.000
_cell.length_c   1.000
_cell.angle_alpha   90.00
_cell.angle_beta   90.00
_cell.angle_gamma   90.00
#
_symmetry.space_group_name_H-M   'P 1'
#
loop_
_entity.id
_entity.type
_entity.pdbx_description
1 polymer ?
#
loop_
_entity_poly.entity_id
_entity_poly.type
_entity_poly.pdbx_seq_one_letter_code
_entity_poly.pdbx_strand_id
1 'polypeptide(L)'
;ADDRAASATLVAIREELDDLLGDTVLVLPSAAGPAPRVWASASAVDAHRQATFRLTCIAGITGRPAVSAPLLQLPGGPLGVCLVGPRHSDRTLITLAADLVR
;
A
#
# COMPACT_ATOMS: atom_id res chain seq x y z
N ALA A 1 -13.99 17.62 17.31
CA ALA A 1 -13.98 18.55 16.16
C ALA A 1 -12.97 18.06 15.12
N ASP A 2 -11.81 17.61 15.61
CA ASP A 2 -10.70 17.06 14.82
C ASP A 2 -11.08 15.88 13.92
N ASP A 3 -11.83 14.88 14.42
CA ASP A 3 -12.21 13.71 13.60
C ASP A 3 -13.05 14.06 12.36
N ARG A 4 -13.93 15.06 12.46
CA ARG A 4 -14.74 15.51 11.33
C ARG A 4 -13.88 16.21 10.29
N ALA A 5 -12.94 17.05 10.72
CA ALA A 5 -11.99 17.71 9.83
C ALA A 5 -11.09 16.67 9.14
N ALA A 6 -10.59 15.68 9.88
CA ALA A 6 -9.81 14.58 9.32
C ALA A 6 -10.62 13.77 8.30
N SER A 7 -11.89 13.47 8.59
CA SER A 7 -12.78 12.77 7.67
C SER A 7 -13.00 13.55 6.38
N ALA A 8 -13.22 14.87 6.46
CA ALA A 8 -13.37 15.72 5.29
C ALA A 8 -12.11 15.73 4.41
N THR A 9 -10.93 15.77 5.02
CA THR A 9 -9.66 15.65 4.30
C THR A 9 -9.53 14.30 3.58
N LEU A 10 -9.95 13.21 4.21
CA LEU A 10 -9.94 11.89 3.57
C LEU A 10 -10.87 11.81 2.35
N VAL A 11 -12.02 12.49 2.38
CA VAL A 11 -12.91 12.56 1.21
C VAL A 11 -12.23 13.28 0.05
N ALA A 12 -11.66 14.46 0.30
CA ALA A 12 -10.98 15.23 -0.74
C ALA A 12 -9.80 14.46 -1.36
N ILE A 13 -8.96 13.81 -0.53
CA ILE A 13 -7.85 12.99 -1.01
C ILE A 13 -8.34 11.78 -1.82
N ARG A 14 -9.44 11.15 -1.39
CA ARG A 14 -10.03 10.03 -2.12
C ARG A 14 -10.47 10.44 -3.52
N GLU A 15 -11.13 11.59 -3.66
CA GLU A 15 -11.57 12.11 -4.97
C GLU A 15 -10.36 12.37 -5.89
N GLU A 16 -9.33 13.05 -5.39
CA GLU A 16 -8.10 13.32 -6.15
C GLU A 16 -7.40 12.02 -6.59
N LEU A 17 -7.31 11.02 -5.71
CA LEU A 17 -6.71 9.73 -6.04
C LEU A 17 -7.56 8.92 -7.02
N ASP A 18 -8.88 8.93 -6.88
CA ASP A 18 -9.77 8.22 -7.82
C ASP A 18 -9.67 8.83 -9.22
N ASP A 19 -9.60 10.17 -9.34
CA ASP A 19 -9.40 10.87 -10.62
C ASP A 19 -8.03 10.57 -11.23
N LEU A 20 -6.96 10.58 -10.42
CA LEU A 20 -5.60 10.31 -10.90
C LEU A 20 -5.42 8.84 -11.35
N LEU A 21 -6.00 7.89 -10.60
CA LEU A 21 -5.81 6.47 -10.84
C LEU A 21 -6.74 5.93 -11.93
N GLY A 22 -7.96 6.47 -12.07
CA GLY A 22 -8.98 5.93 -12.96
C GLY A 22 -9.17 4.42 -12.74
N ASP A 23 -9.02 3.63 -13.80
CA ASP A 23 -9.07 2.14 -13.76
C ASP A 23 -7.67 1.48 -13.85
N THR A 24 -6.61 2.24 -13.62
CA THR A 24 -5.24 1.68 -13.65
C THR A 24 -4.93 0.88 -12.40
N VAL A 25 -3.93 -0.01 -12.51
CA VAL A 25 -3.32 -0.70 -11.37
C VAL A 25 -2.11 0.10 -10.91
N LEU A 26 -2.16 0.63 -9.68
CA LEU A 26 -1.01 1.27 -9.06
C LEU A 26 -0.05 0.20 -8.53
N VAL A 27 1.23 0.35 -8.85
CA VAL A 27 2.30 -0.55 -8.42
C VAL A 27 3.24 0.21 -7.49
N LEU A 28 3.47 -0.33 -6.29
CA LEU A 28 4.32 0.28 -5.26
C LEU A 28 4.92 -0.79 -4.34
N PRO A 29 5.95 -0.49 -3.54
CA PRO A 29 6.42 -1.41 -2.51
C PRO A 29 5.33 -1.69 -1.46
N SER A 30 5.22 -2.93 -0.99
CA SER A 30 4.28 -3.30 0.09
C SER A 30 4.67 -2.76 1.46
N ALA A 31 5.92 -2.33 1.62
CA ALA A 31 6.46 -1.72 2.83
C ALA A 31 7.60 -0.76 2.46
N ALA A 32 8.01 0.09 3.40
CA ALA A 32 9.12 1.04 3.21
C ALA A 32 10.48 0.36 3.03
N GLY A 33 10.57 -0.95 3.29
CA GLY A 33 11.77 -1.75 3.13
C GLY A 33 11.61 -3.12 3.78
N PRO A 34 12.70 -3.89 3.91
CA PRO A 34 12.69 -5.15 4.65
C PRO A 34 12.25 -4.95 6.09
N ALA A 35 11.76 -6.03 6.71
CA ALA A 35 11.34 -6.01 8.11
C ALA A 35 12.46 -5.46 9.03
N PRO A 36 12.15 -4.51 9.93
CA PRO A 36 13.10 -4.07 10.95
C PRO A 36 13.59 -5.25 11.79
N ARG A 37 14.84 -5.17 12.26
CA ARG A 37 15.38 -6.17 13.20
C ARG A 37 14.57 -6.16 14.49
N VAL A 38 14.46 -7.32 15.15
CA VAL A 38 13.74 -7.45 16.43
C VAL A 38 14.35 -6.60 17.56
N TRP A 39 15.62 -6.21 17.42
CA TRP A 39 16.34 -5.31 18.33
C TRP A 39 16.50 -3.88 17.79
N ALA A 40 15.75 -3.50 16.76
CA ALA A 40 15.74 -2.11 16.29
C ALA A 40 15.19 -1.17 17.38
N SER A 41 15.65 0.08 17.39
CA SER A 41 15.11 1.08 18.32
C SER A 41 13.64 1.35 18.05
N ALA A 42 12.90 1.77 19.09
CA ALA A 42 11.50 2.16 18.96
C ALA A 42 11.31 3.27 17.90
N SER A 43 12.24 4.24 17.84
CA SER A 43 12.21 5.30 16.84
C SER A 43 12.40 4.79 15.41
N ALA A 44 13.26 3.80 15.20
CA ALA A 44 13.47 3.20 13.88
C ALA A 44 12.24 2.38 13.44
N VAL A 45 11.63 1.64 14.36
CA VAL A 45 10.38 0.90 14.12
C VAL A 45 9.25 1.88 13.77
N ASP A 46 9.11 2.99 14.50
CA ASP A 46 8.07 3.97 14.22
C ASP A 46 8.28 4.69 12.88
N ALA A 47 9.51 5.07 12.55
CA ALA A 47 9.83 5.64 11.25
C ALA A 47 9.48 4.68 10.10
N HIS A 48 9.82 3.40 10.24
CA HIS A 48 9.46 2.37 9.27
C HIS A 48 7.94 2.20 9.16
N ARG A 49 7.22 2.17 10.30
CA ARG A 49 5.76 2.08 10.35
C ARG A 49 5.11 3.25 9.63
N GLN A 50 5.54 4.49 9.90
CA GLN A 50 4.99 5.69 9.25
C GLN A 50 5.24 5.68 7.74
N ALA A 51 6.46 5.32 7.31
CA ALA A 51 6.80 5.24 5.90
C ALA A 51 5.98 4.15 5.18
N THR A 52 5.82 2.96 5.80
CA THR A 52 4.97 1.89 5.27
C THR A 52 3.50 2.32 5.21
N PHE A 53 2.99 3.02 6.22
CA PHE A 53 1.61 3.50 6.22
C PHE A 53 1.33 4.47 5.07
N ARG A 54 2.28 5.34 4.69
CA ARG A 54 2.12 6.22 3.51
C ARG A 54 1.96 5.46 2.20
N LEU A 55 2.51 4.25 2.11
CA LEU A 55 2.33 3.37 0.96
C LEU A 55 0.97 2.66 1.02
N THR A 56 0.64 2.09 2.18
CA THR A 56 -0.53 1.20 2.30
C THR A 56 -1.85 1.93 2.51
N CYS A 57 -1.83 3.18 3.00
CA CYS A 57 -3.07 3.93 3.27
C CYS A 57 -3.86 4.24 2.00
N ILE A 58 -3.23 4.28 0.82
CA ILE A 58 -3.88 4.59 -0.46
C ILE A 58 -5.07 3.65 -0.69
N ALA A 59 -4.88 2.34 -0.51
CA ALA A 59 -5.95 1.35 -0.67
C ALA A 59 -7.09 1.53 0.34
N GLY A 60 -6.76 1.92 1.58
CA GLY A 60 -7.75 2.18 2.63
C GLY A 60 -8.55 3.46 2.39
N ILE A 61 -7.88 4.55 2.02
CA ILE A 61 -8.50 5.85 1.71
C ILE A 61 -9.44 5.71 0.52
N THR A 62 -8.94 5.05 -0.53
CA THR A 62 -9.72 4.85 -1.74
C THR A 62 -10.71 3.70 -1.57
N GLY A 63 -10.57 2.75 -0.65
CA GLY A 63 -11.43 1.56 -0.60
C GLY A 63 -11.29 0.68 -1.85
N ARG A 64 -10.07 0.61 -2.40
CA ARG A 64 -9.69 -0.20 -3.56
C ARG A 64 -9.05 -1.51 -3.08
N PRO A 65 -9.18 -2.62 -3.83
CA PRO A 65 -8.50 -3.86 -3.49
C PRO A 65 -6.98 -3.70 -3.64
N ALA A 66 -6.22 -4.34 -2.76
CA ALA A 66 -4.77 -4.35 -2.79
C ALA A 66 -4.23 -5.76 -2.50
N VAL A 67 -3.20 -6.17 -3.24
CA VAL A 67 -2.54 -7.47 -3.06
C VAL A 67 -1.03 -7.29 -3.04
N SER A 68 -0.36 -7.95 -2.09
CA SER A 68 1.10 -7.96 -1.98
C SER A 68 1.67 -9.26 -2.54
N ALA A 69 2.51 -9.18 -3.56
CA ALA A 69 3.21 -10.31 -4.16
C ALA A 69 4.71 -10.29 -3.78
N PRO A 70 5.33 -11.43 -3.44
CA PRO A 70 6.74 -11.50 -3.04
C PRO A 70 7.69 -11.41 -4.24
N LEU A 71 7.80 -10.21 -4.85
CA LEU A 71 8.50 -10.01 -6.11
C LEU A 71 9.92 -9.43 -5.97
N LEU A 72 10.34 -9.01 -4.77
CA LEU A 72 11.67 -8.40 -4.57
C LEU A 72 12.46 -9.12 -3.47
N GLN A 73 13.77 -9.27 -3.72
CA GLN A 73 14.75 -9.70 -2.73
C GLN A 73 15.76 -8.57 -2.52
N LEU A 74 15.86 -8.08 -1.28
CA LEU A 74 16.81 -7.04 -0.89
C LEU A 74 17.88 -7.61 0.05
N PRO A 75 19.02 -6.93 0.26
CA PRO A 75 20.05 -7.39 1.20
C PRO A 75 19.53 -7.63 2.62
N GLY A 76 18.49 -6.89 3.03
CA GLY A 76 17.87 -7.02 4.35
C GLY A 76 16.76 -8.06 4.48
N GLY A 77 16.38 -8.74 3.38
CA GLY A 77 15.27 -9.69 3.33
C GLY A 77 14.31 -9.46 2.16
N PRO A 78 13.25 -10.28 2.04
CA PRO A 78 12.26 -10.13 0.98
C PRO A 78 11.46 -8.84 1.16
N LEU A 79 11.01 -8.27 0.04
CA LEU A 79 10.07 -7.15 0.01
C LEU A 79 8.96 -7.45 -0.99
N GLY A 80 7.72 -7.26 -0.56
CA GLY A 80 6.56 -7.39 -1.45
C GLY A 80 6.44 -6.20 -2.39
N VAL A 81 5.85 -6.45 -3.56
CA VAL A 81 5.29 -5.42 -4.44
C VAL A 81 3.78 -5.47 -4.28
N CYS A 82 3.19 -4.34 -3.95
CA CYS A 82 1.76 -4.16 -3.81
C CYS A 82 1.18 -3.70 -5.14
N LEU A 83 0.09 -4.34 -5.55
CA LEU A 83 -0.77 -3.91 -6.64
C LEU A 83 -2.07 -3.40 -6.04
N VAL A 84 -2.46 -2.15 -6.32
CA VAL A 84 -3.75 -1.57 -5.94
C VAL A 84 -4.60 -1.42 -7.20
N GLY A 85 -5.68 -2.19 -7.28
CA GLY A 85 -6.50 -2.30 -8.48
C GLY A 85 -7.75 -1.42 -8.48
N PRO A 86 -8.54 -1.44 -9.56
CA PRO A 86 -9.88 -0.87 -9.59
C PRO A 86 -10.81 -1.49 -8.54
N ARG A 87 -11.83 -0.74 -8.13
CA ARG A 87 -12.85 -1.28 -7.21
C ARG A 87 -13.51 -2.51 -7.84
N HIS A 88 -13.81 -3.50 -7.00
CA HIS A 88 -14.47 -4.76 -7.41
C HIS A 88 -13.64 -5.64 -8.37
N SER A 89 -12.33 -5.39 -8.51
CA SER A 89 -11.44 -6.15 -9.39
C SER A 89 -10.64 -7.24 -8.66
N ASP A 90 -11.00 -7.62 -7.44
CA ASP A 90 -10.21 -8.46 -6.54
C ASP A 90 -9.68 -9.74 -7.20
N ARG A 91 -10.56 -10.47 -7.91
CA ARG A 91 -10.19 -11.72 -8.60
C ARG A 91 -9.16 -11.48 -9.70
N THR A 92 -9.38 -10.49 -10.56
CA THR A 92 -8.46 -10.11 -11.64
C THR A 92 -7.12 -9.67 -11.09
N LEU A 93 -7.13 -8.90 -9.99
CA LEU A 93 -5.93 -8.40 -9.34
C LEU A 93 -5.10 -9.54 -8.72
N ILE A 94 -5.76 -10.52 -8.09
CA ILE A 94 -5.10 -11.72 -7.57
C ILE A 94 -4.53 -12.58 -8.69
N THR A 95 -5.25 -12.78 -9.80
CA THR A 95 -4.72 -13.51 -10.97
C THR A 95 -3.47 -12.83 -11.52
N LEU A 96 -3.51 -11.51 -11.71
CA LEU A 96 -2.34 -10.74 -12.14
C LEU A 96 -1.15 -10.92 -11.18
N ALA A 97 -1.37 -10.79 -9.88
CA ALA A 97 -0.32 -10.99 -8.89
C ALA A 97 0.25 -12.41 -8.91
N ALA A 98 -0.59 -13.43 -9.03
CA ALA A 98 -0.17 -14.82 -9.12
C ALA A 98 0.64 -15.10 -10.39
N ASP A 99 0.27 -14.50 -11.52
CA ASP A 99 0.99 -14.65 -12.78
C ASP A 99 2.38 -13.99 -12.73
N LEU A 100 2.55 -12.92 -11.95
CA LEU A 100 3.86 -12.26 -11.76
C LEU A 100 4.82 -13.04 -10.84
N VAL A 101 4.30 -13.94 -10.00
CA VAL A 101 5.11 -14.75 -9.06
C VAL A 101 5.58 -16.07 -9.69
N ARG A 102 5.06 -16.42 -10.86
CA ARG A 102 5.48 -17.61 -11.63
C ARG A 102 6.80 -17.36 -12.34
#